data_AF-A0A6I1MQZ1-F1
#
_entry.id   AF-A0A6I1MQZ1-F1
#
_cell.length_a   1.000
_cell.length_b   1.000
_cell.length_c   1.000
_cell.angle_alpha   90.00
_cell.angle_beta   90.00
_cell.angle_gamma   90.00
#
_symmetry.space_group_name_H-M   'P 1'
#
loop_
_entity.id
_entity.type
_entity.pdbx_description
1 polymer ?
#
loop_
_entity_poly.entity_id
_entity_poly.type
_entity_poly.pdbx_seq_one_letter_code
_entity_poly.pdbx_strand_id
1 'polypeptide(L)'
;MSFKTILLIFIGIFLINKILDKFIKLSQQIKKEKKEVLNINILKDFDNLVIKYLENMGYSNIVQGKCGEIIIYSDDGAISVGYKKTNETEDKISNEEVIAFIADMDMKGFKKGIFLTNGIIKNNIKNNFHRDIELKIIDGINFIIALKKIKLKEKNTFYMKEEKF
;
A
#
# COMPACT_ATOMS: atom_id res chain seq x y z
N MET A 1 43.07 11.28 -37.59
CA MET A 1 42.67 10.15 -36.72
C MET A 1 42.86 8.86 -37.50
N SER A 2 43.49 7.82 -36.95
CA SER A 2 43.75 6.59 -37.72
C SER A 2 42.52 5.68 -37.77
N PHE A 3 42.37 4.89 -38.83
CA PHE A 3 41.30 3.89 -38.95
C PHE A 3 41.25 2.91 -37.76
N LYS A 4 42.43 2.54 -37.22
CA LYS A 4 42.55 1.70 -36.01
C LYS A 4 41.93 2.37 -34.78
N THR A 5 42.09 3.69 -34.64
CA THR A 5 41.51 4.47 -33.54
C THR A 5 39.99 4.50 -33.63
N ILE A 6 39.44 4.67 -34.85
CA ILE A 6 37.99 4.67 -35.09
C ILE A 6 37.39 3.29 -34.78
N LEU A 7 38.06 2.22 -35.21
CA LEU A 7 37.62 0.84 -34.94
C LEU A 7 37.59 0.51 -33.45
N LEU A 8 38.61 0.93 -32.70
CA LEU A 8 38.67 0.75 -31.24
C LEU A 8 37.54 1.50 -30.51
N ILE A 9 37.22 2.71 -30.95
CA ILE A 9 36.09 3.49 -30.39
C ILE A 9 34.77 2.75 -30.65
N PHE A 10 34.55 2.23 -31.86
CA PHE A 10 33.35 1.46 -32.19
C PHE A 10 33.19 0.20 -31.34
N ILE A 11 34.27 -0.57 -31.15
CA ILE A 11 34.28 -1.76 -30.30
C ILE A 11 34.00 -1.38 -28.84
N GLY A 12 34.60 -0.29 -28.36
CA GLY A 12 34.36 0.23 -27.01
C GLY A 12 32.88 0.61 -26.77
N ILE A 13 32.28 1.37 -27.69
CA ILE A 13 30.87 1.76 -27.63
C ILE A 13 29.96 0.52 -27.68
N PHE A 14 30.27 -0.45 -28.55
CA PHE A 14 29.51 -1.69 -28.65
C PHE A 14 29.53 -2.51 -27.36
N LEU A 15 30.70 -2.64 -26.71
CA LEU A 15 30.84 -3.34 -25.44
C LEU A 15 30.09 -2.61 -24.31
N ILE A 16 30.18 -1.28 -24.24
CA ILE A 16 29.48 -0.46 -23.25
C ILE A 16 27.96 -0.63 -23.40
N ASN A 17 27.43 -0.56 -24.62
CA ASN A 17 26.00 -0.75 -24.88
C ASN A 17 25.52 -2.15 -24.44
N LYS A 18 26.31 -3.19 -24.72
CA LYS A 18 25.98 -4.56 -24.31
C LYS A 18 25.96 -4.74 -22.80
N ILE A 19 26.86 -4.05 -22.09
CA ILE A 19 26.91 -4.04 -20.63
C ILE A 19 25.69 -3.28 -20.06
N LEU A 20 25.38 -2.10 -20.59
CA LEU A 20 24.19 -1.32 -20.19
C LEU A 20 22.89 -2.11 -20.37
N ASP A 21 22.70 -2.77 -21.50
CA ASP A 21 21.52 -3.60 -21.75
C ASP A 21 21.37 -4.72 -20.73
N LYS A 22 22.48 -5.34 -20.33
CA LYS A 22 22.49 -6.39 -19.31
C LYS A 22 22.09 -5.82 -17.94
N PHE A 23 22.61 -4.66 -17.56
CA PHE A 23 22.25 -3.99 -16.31
C PHE A 23 20.78 -3.56 -16.29
N ILE A 24 20.26 -3.00 -17.39
CA ILE A 24 18.86 -2.60 -17.50
C ILE A 24 17.95 -3.82 -17.30
N LYS A 25 18.21 -4.93 -17.99
CA LYS A 25 17.42 -6.17 -17.84
C LYS A 25 17.45 -6.71 -16.41
N LEU A 26 18.62 -6.75 -15.79
CA LEU A 26 18.77 -7.21 -14.41
C LEU A 26 17.99 -6.32 -13.43
N SER A 27 18.04 -4.99 -13.62
CA SER A 27 17.31 -4.04 -12.78
C SER A 27 15.80 -4.20 -12.87
N GLN A 28 15.28 -4.50 -14.07
CA GLN A 28 13.86 -4.75 -14.30
C GLN A 28 13.42 -6.07 -13.65
N GLN A 29 14.22 -7.13 -13.76
CA GLN A 29 13.95 -8.42 -13.10
C GLN A 29 13.87 -8.27 -11.58
N ILE A 30 14.87 -7.63 -10.96
CA ILE A 30 14.88 -7.38 -9.50
C ILE A 30 13.67 -6.55 -9.06
N LYS A 31 13.27 -5.56 -9.87
CA LYS A 31 12.08 -4.74 -9.57
C LYS A 31 10.80 -5.57 -9.64
N LYS A 32 10.69 -6.49 -10.59
CA LYS A 32 9.55 -7.40 -10.76
C LYS A 32 9.45 -8.40 -9.59
N GLU A 33 10.55 -9.07 -9.25
CA GLU A 33 10.61 -10.01 -8.12
C GLU A 33 10.25 -9.34 -6.80
N LYS A 34 10.78 -8.15 -6.53
CA LYS A 34 10.43 -7.38 -5.32
C LYS A 34 8.95 -7.01 -5.27
N LYS A 35 8.33 -6.74 -6.42
CA LYS A 35 6.90 -6.43 -6.51
C LYS A 35 6.05 -7.68 -6.27
N GLU A 36 6.43 -8.82 -6.83
CA GLU A 36 5.76 -10.11 -6.62
C GLU A 36 5.85 -10.56 -5.15
N VAL A 37 7.03 -10.52 -4.54
CA VAL A 37 7.21 -10.88 -3.12
C VAL A 37 6.41 -9.95 -2.20
N LEU A 38 6.36 -8.67 -2.52
CA LEU A 38 5.56 -7.69 -1.77
C LEU A 38 4.06 -8.01 -1.90
N ASN A 39 3.58 -8.31 -3.11
CA ASN A 39 2.18 -8.71 -3.34
C ASN A 39 1.82 -9.98 -2.57
N ILE A 40 2.67 -11.01 -2.61
CA ILE A 40 2.43 -12.29 -1.92
C ILE A 40 2.31 -12.08 -0.40
N ASN A 41 3.16 -11.25 0.19
CA ASN A 41 3.13 -10.99 1.64
C ASN A 41 1.91 -10.18 2.07
N ILE A 42 1.50 -9.19 1.26
CA ILE A 42 0.29 -8.40 1.54
C ILE A 42 -0.94 -9.30 1.51
N LEU A 43 -0.99 -10.24 0.57
CA LEU A 43 -2.13 -11.14 0.42
C LEU A 43 -2.25 -12.13 1.58
N LYS A 44 -1.14 -12.68 2.08
CA LYS A 44 -1.19 -13.70 3.14
C LYS A 44 -1.69 -13.13 4.47
N ASP A 45 -1.20 -11.98 4.88
CA ASP A 45 -1.43 -11.42 6.22
C ASP A 45 -2.22 -10.10 6.18
N PHE A 46 -3.12 -9.93 5.22
CA PHE A 46 -3.79 -8.65 4.97
C PHE A 46 -4.50 -8.09 6.21
N ASP A 47 -5.27 -8.92 6.92
CA ASP A 47 -6.01 -8.50 8.12
C ASP A 47 -5.07 -7.97 9.21
N ASN A 48 -3.98 -8.71 9.46
CA ASN A 48 -2.96 -8.30 10.44
C ASN A 48 -2.26 -7.00 10.02
N LEU A 49 -2.01 -6.82 8.73
CA LEU A 49 -1.42 -5.59 8.20
C LEU A 49 -2.36 -4.40 8.33
N VAL A 50 -3.68 -4.60 8.19
CA VAL A 50 -4.69 -3.56 8.43
C VAL A 50 -4.65 -3.13 9.89
N ILE A 51 -4.70 -4.07 10.84
CA ILE A 51 -4.62 -3.76 12.28
C ILE A 51 -3.31 -3.02 12.60
N LYS A 52 -2.18 -3.56 12.15
CA LYS A 52 -0.86 -2.93 12.36
C LYS A 52 -0.79 -1.52 11.80
N TYR A 53 -1.40 -1.28 10.64
CA TYR A 53 -1.49 0.04 10.05
C TYR A 53 -2.32 0.99 10.91
N LEU A 54 -3.48 0.56 11.40
CA LEU A 54 -4.35 1.37 12.25
C LEU A 54 -3.67 1.74 13.58
N GLU A 55 -3.01 0.78 14.23
CA GLU A 55 -2.23 1.02 15.45
C GLU A 55 -1.10 2.05 15.21
N ASN A 56 -0.39 1.94 14.07
CA ASN A 56 0.66 2.89 13.72
C ASN A 56 0.14 4.28 13.36
N MET A 57 -1.14 4.40 13.01
CA MET A 57 -1.83 5.68 12.84
C MET A 57 -2.29 6.28 14.18
N GLY A 58 -2.06 5.60 15.30
CA GLY A 58 -2.40 6.06 16.63
C GLY A 58 -3.81 5.69 17.08
N TYR A 59 -4.52 4.83 16.34
CA TYR A 59 -5.81 4.33 16.78
C TYR A 59 -5.63 3.26 17.87
N SER A 60 -6.38 3.41 18.95
CA SER A 60 -6.49 2.44 20.05
C SER A 60 -7.92 1.89 20.12
N ASN A 61 -8.17 0.87 20.96
CA ASN A 61 -9.50 0.25 21.13
C ASN A 61 -10.10 -0.29 19.82
N ILE A 62 -9.26 -0.95 19.03
CA ILE A 62 -9.65 -1.57 17.75
C ILE A 62 -10.39 -2.88 18.06
N VAL A 63 -11.66 -2.95 17.68
CA VAL A 63 -12.50 -4.14 17.83
C VAL A 63 -12.75 -4.73 16.46
N GLN A 64 -12.30 -5.97 16.24
CA GLN A 64 -12.56 -6.70 15.02
C GLN A 64 -13.89 -7.46 15.16
N GLY A 65 -14.86 -7.08 14.35
CA GLY A 65 -16.17 -7.71 14.25
C GLY A 65 -16.15 -8.94 13.35
N LYS A 66 -17.34 -9.49 13.10
CA LYS A 66 -17.52 -10.58 12.13
C LYS A 66 -17.42 -10.02 10.71
N CYS A 67 -17.01 -10.87 9.76
CA CYS A 67 -16.96 -10.54 8.33
C CYS A 67 -15.99 -9.41 7.92
N GLY A 68 -14.92 -9.17 8.69
CA GLY A 68 -13.90 -8.17 8.34
C GLY A 68 -14.29 -6.73 8.66
N GLU A 69 -15.34 -6.53 9.45
CA GLU A 69 -15.64 -5.22 10.03
C GLU A 69 -14.66 -4.90 11.15
N ILE A 70 -14.14 -3.67 11.17
CA ILE A 70 -13.35 -3.15 12.28
C ILE A 70 -14.05 -1.90 12.79
N ILE A 71 -14.18 -1.78 14.11
CA ILE A 71 -14.69 -0.58 14.76
C ILE A 71 -13.62 -0.05 15.69
N ILE A 72 -13.35 1.25 15.60
CA ILE A 72 -12.42 1.95 16.48
C ILE A 72 -13.23 2.84 17.41
N TYR A 73 -13.08 2.66 18.72
CA TYR A 73 -13.75 3.50 19.72
C TYR A 73 -12.80 4.60 20.20
N SER A 74 -13.20 5.86 20.02
CA SER A 74 -12.48 7.03 20.49
C SER A 74 -13.40 7.95 21.29
N ASP A 75 -12.81 8.89 22.04
CA ASP A 75 -13.56 9.89 22.81
C ASP A 75 -14.44 10.77 21.90
N ASP A 76 -14.03 10.95 20.64
CA ASP A 76 -14.75 11.71 19.60
C ASP A 76 -15.82 10.87 18.87
N GLY A 77 -16.13 9.68 19.37
CA GLY A 77 -17.09 8.73 18.82
C GLY A 77 -16.45 7.52 18.14
N ALA A 78 -17.30 6.64 17.63
CA ALA A 78 -16.87 5.42 16.96
C ALA A 78 -16.59 5.66 15.47
N ILE A 79 -15.53 5.03 14.96
CA ILE A 79 -15.12 5.07 13.56
C ILE A 79 -15.33 3.68 12.97
N SER A 80 -16.10 3.60 11.89
CA SER A 80 -16.25 2.35 11.13
C SER A 80 -15.08 2.17 10.17
N VAL A 81 -14.46 1.00 10.18
CA VAL A 81 -13.36 0.66 9.29
C VAL A 81 -13.77 -0.54 8.45
N GLY A 82 -13.90 -0.28 7.15
CA GLY A 82 -14.11 -1.30 6.13
C GLY A 82 -12.80 -1.55 5.40
N TYR A 83 -12.50 -2.82 5.11
CA TYR A 83 -11.37 -3.14 4.26
C TYR A 83 -11.70 -4.22 3.24
N LYS A 84 -11.06 -4.12 2.08
CA LYS A 84 -11.23 -5.07 0.97
C LYS A 84 -9.89 -5.57 0.48
N LYS A 85 -9.71 -6.89 0.56
CA LYS A 85 -8.61 -7.60 -0.07
C LYS A 85 -8.98 -7.96 -1.51
N THR A 86 -8.13 -7.58 -2.46
CA THR A 86 -8.12 -8.03 -3.85
C THR A 86 -7.09 -9.15 -4.05
N ASN A 87 -7.14 -9.83 -5.20
CA ASN A 87 -6.18 -10.89 -5.53
C ASN A 87 -4.81 -10.33 -5.88
N GLU A 88 -4.80 -9.18 -6.54
CA GLU A 88 -3.59 -8.47 -6.93
C GLU A 88 -3.68 -7.00 -6.53
N THR A 89 -2.53 -6.37 -6.25
CA THR A 89 -2.51 -4.95 -5.88
C THR A 89 -2.87 -4.01 -7.02
N GLU A 90 -2.96 -4.53 -8.24
CA GLU A 90 -3.35 -3.80 -9.45
C GLU A 90 -4.85 -3.92 -9.75
N ASP A 91 -5.54 -4.83 -9.05
CA ASP A 91 -6.97 -5.00 -9.19
C ASP A 91 -7.69 -3.71 -8.82
N LYS A 92 -8.73 -3.41 -9.58
CA LYS A 92 -9.54 -2.21 -9.35
C LYS A 92 -10.67 -2.54 -8.38
N ILE A 93 -10.77 -1.73 -7.33
CA ILE A 93 -11.97 -1.66 -6.50
C ILE A 93 -13.00 -0.80 -7.21
N SER A 94 -14.23 -1.31 -7.28
CA SER A 94 -15.31 -0.58 -7.91
C SER A 94 -15.84 0.51 -6.98
N ASN A 95 -16.41 1.59 -7.54
CA ASN A 95 -16.98 2.65 -6.72
C ASN A 95 -18.18 2.13 -5.92
N GLU A 96 -18.90 1.14 -6.46
CA GLU A 96 -20.04 0.48 -5.82
C GLU A 96 -19.66 -0.19 -4.49
N GLU A 97 -18.46 -0.77 -4.40
CA GLU A 97 -17.98 -1.38 -3.15
C GLU A 97 -17.74 -0.32 -2.07
N VAL A 98 -17.18 0.83 -2.42
CA VAL A 98 -16.98 1.93 -1.48
C VAL A 98 -18.32 2.58 -1.11
N ILE A 99 -19.23 2.71 -2.08
CA ILE A 99 -20.59 3.21 -1.88
C ILE A 99 -21.37 2.31 -0.93
N ALA A 100 -21.27 0.99 -1.08
CA ALA A 100 -21.90 0.01 -0.20
C ALA A 100 -21.38 0.14 1.24
N PHE A 101 -20.08 0.38 1.42
CA PHE A 101 -19.51 0.66 2.73
C PHE A 101 -20.06 1.95 3.34
N ILE A 102 -20.16 3.03 2.57
CA ILE A 102 -20.73 4.31 3.07
C ILE A 102 -22.20 4.13 3.45
N ALA A 103 -22.98 3.37 2.67
CA ALA A 103 -24.36 3.07 2.99
C ALA A 103 -24.49 2.26 4.30
N ASP A 104 -23.62 1.25 4.50
CA ASP A 104 -23.57 0.49 5.75
C ASP A 104 -23.23 1.37 6.96
N MET A 105 -22.23 2.26 6.81
CA MET A 105 -21.91 3.25 7.83
C MET A 105 -23.11 4.10 8.21
N ASP A 106 -23.83 4.60 7.20
CA ASP A 106 -24.98 5.46 7.39
C ASP A 106 -26.14 4.75 8.09
N MET A 107 -26.41 3.51 7.70
CA MET A 107 -27.42 2.66 8.34
C MET A 107 -27.10 2.38 9.81
N LYS A 108 -25.81 2.22 10.13
CA LYS A 108 -25.33 2.00 11.51
C LYS A 108 -25.11 3.29 12.30
N GLY A 109 -25.30 4.46 11.69
CA GLY A 109 -25.17 5.77 12.33
C GLY A 109 -23.73 6.25 12.53
N PHE A 110 -22.76 5.70 11.82
CA PHE A 110 -21.37 6.16 11.86
C PHE A 110 -21.17 7.44 11.06
N LYS A 111 -20.62 8.47 11.71
CA LYS A 111 -20.27 9.75 11.06
C LYS A 111 -18.85 9.76 10.48
N LYS A 112 -17.98 8.87 10.93
CA LYS A 112 -16.57 8.78 10.53
C LYS A 112 -16.25 7.37 10.07
N GLY A 113 -15.49 7.25 8.99
CA GLY A 113 -15.06 5.94 8.54
C GLY A 113 -13.78 5.93 7.71
N ILE A 114 -13.20 4.75 7.64
CA ILE A 114 -11.96 4.49 6.90
C ILE A 114 -12.22 3.30 5.97
N PHE A 115 -11.97 3.48 4.69
CA PHE A 115 -11.99 2.40 3.72
C PHE A 115 -10.56 2.07 3.26
N LEU A 116 -10.13 0.82 3.46
CA LEU A 116 -8.78 0.33 3.16
C LEU A 116 -8.79 -0.78 2.11
N THR A 117 -7.80 -0.79 1.24
CA THR A 117 -7.64 -1.90 0.28
C THR A 117 -6.17 -2.09 -0.13
N ASN A 118 -5.82 -3.28 -0.60
CA ASN A 118 -4.59 -3.51 -1.37
C ASN A 118 -4.75 -3.21 -2.87
N GLY A 119 -5.98 -2.99 -3.37
CA GLY A 119 -6.27 -2.68 -4.77
C GLY A 119 -6.23 -1.18 -5.10
N ILE A 120 -6.51 -0.84 -6.36
CA ILE A 120 -6.54 0.54 -6.86
C ILE A 120 -7.97 1.05 -6.85
N ILE A 121 -8.20 2.23 -6.26
CA ILE A 121 -9.47 2.94 -6.33
C ILE A 121 -9.35 4.05 -7.37
N LYS A 122 -10.31 4.14 -8.30
CA LYS A 122 -10.37 5.28 -9.23
C LYS A 122 -10.90 6.49 -8.48
N ASN A 123 -10.11 7.57 -8.44
CA ASN A 123 -10.32 8.82 -7.66
C ASN A 123 -11.60 9.65 -7.95
N ASN A 124 -12.68 9.05 -8.44
CA ASN A 124 -13.92 9.74 -8.81
C ASN A 124 -15.09 9.42 -7.89
N ILE A 125 -14.84 9.03 -6.63
CA ILE A 125 -15.91 8.93 -5.63
C ILE A 125 -16.25 10.36 -5.21
N LYS A 126 -17.14 11.00 -5.97
CA LYS A 126 -17.79 12.24 -5.51
C LYS A 126 -18.75 11.84 -4.40
N ASN A 127 -18.62 12.49 -3.25
CA ASN A 127 -19.51 12.37 -2.09
C ASN A 127 -20.94 12.80 -2.46
N ASN A 128 -21.66 11.98 -3.23
CA ASN A 128 -23.09 12.16 -3.48
C ASN A 128 -23.95 11.65 -2.31
N PHE A 129 -23.34 11.46 -1.13
CA PHE A 129 -24.03 11.02 0.07
C PHE A 129 -24.57 12.22 0.84
N HIS A 130 -25.84 12.09 1.22
CA HIS A 130 -26.68 13.16 1.76
C HIS A 130 -26.36 13.59 3.21
N ARG A 131 -25.20 13.24 3.77
CA ARG A 131 -24.92 13.40 5.21
C ARG A 131 -23.46 13.78 5.47
N ASP A 132 -23.23 14.44 6.60
CA ASP A 132 -21.93 14.82 7.18
C ASP A 132 -21.08 13.60 7.57
N ILE A 133 -20.86 12.69 6.61
CA ILE A 133 -20.02 11.50 6.77
C ILE A 133 -18.62 11.86 6.30
N GLU A 134 -17.68 11.78 7.24
CA GLU A 134 -16.25 11.91 6.98
C GLU A 134 -15.68 10.54 6.60
N LEU A 135 -15.31 10.37 5.33
CA LEU A 135 -14.70 9.14 4.83
C LEU A 135 -13.24 9.37 4.44
N LYS A 136 -12.35 8.56 5.01
CA LYS A 136 -10.96 8.46 4.58
C LYS A 136 -10.75 7.20 3.73
N ILE A 137 -10.32 7.38 2.49
CA ILE A 137 -10.02 6.28 1.58
C ILE A 137 -8.51 6.07 1.49
N ILE A 138 -8.07 4.82 1.62
CA ILE A 138 -6.66 4.41 1.51
C ILE A 138 -6.57 3.29 0.49
N ASP A 139 -6.07 3.62 -0.69
CA ASP A 139 -5.83 2.66 -1.76
C ASP A 139 -4.57 1.81 -1.49
N GLY A 140 -4.37 0.80 -2.33
CA GLY A 140 -3.26 -0.13 -2.23
C GLY A 140 -1.89 0.54 -2.32
N ILE A 141 -1.74 1.56 -3.17
CA ILE A 141 -0.47 2.27 -3.31
C ILE A 141 -0.11 2.97 -2.00
N ASN A 142 -1.05 3.75 -1.44
CA ASN A 142 -0.83 4.48 -0.19
C ASN A 142 -0.70 3.53 1.01
N PHE A 143 -1.48 2.45 1.05
CA PHE A 143 -1.37 1.42 2.08
C PHE A 143 0.01 0.77 2.11
N ILE A 144 0.52 0.37 0.94
CA ILE A 144 1.85 -0.24 0.79
C ILE A 144 2.96 0.72 1.19
N ILE A 145 2.86 1.99 0.79
CA ILE A 145 3.83 3.02 1.17
C ILE A 145 3.86 3.19 2.69
N ALA A 146 2.69 3.23 3.34
CA ALA A 146 2.60 3.33 4.79
C ALA A 146 3.24 2.11 5.49
N LEU A 147 2.92 0.89 5.05
CA LEU A 147 3.50 -0.34 5.61
C LEU A 147 5.03 -0.40 5.45
N LYS A 148 5.58 0.08 4.33
CA LYS A 148 7.03 0.17 4.13
C LYS A 148 7.67 1.13 5.13
N LYS A 149 7.05 2.29 5.38
CA LYS A 149 7.51 3.26 6.38
C LYS A 149 7.50 2.67 7.79
N ILE A 150 6.43 1.95 8.14
CA ILE A 150 6.32 1.24 9.43
C ILE A 150 7.47 0.24 9.59
N LYS A 151 7.70 -0.62 8.59
CA LYS A 151 8.77 -1.62 8.62
C LYS A 151 10.17 -1.01 8.73
N LEU A 152 10.41 0.13 8.07
CA LEU A 152 11.67 0.87 8.19
C LEU A 152 11.86 1.44 9.58
N LYS A 153 10.80 2.01 10.17
CA LYS A 153 10.82 2.54 11.54
C LYS A 153 11.18 1.43 12.53
N GLU A 154 10.53 0.27 12.46
CA GLU A 154 10.80 -0.89 13.32
C GLU A 154 12.25 -1.36 13.27
N LYS A 155 12.83 -1.43 12.06
CA LYS A 155 14.25 -1.77 11.89
C LYS A 155 15.16 -0.75 12.57
N ASN A 156 14.92 0.53 12.37
CA ASN A 156 15.76 1.57 12.96
C ASN A 156 15.67 1.59 14.50
N THR A 157 14.50 1.30 15.08
CA THR A 157 14.36 1.16 16.54
C THR A 157 15.09 -0.06 17.10
N PHE A 158 15.23 -1.13 16.30
CA PHE A 158 15.96 -2.34 16.69
C PHE A 158 17.47 -2.07 16.78
N TYR A 159 18.07 -1.43 15.76
CA TYR A 159 19.49 -1.09 15.77
C TYR A 159 19.89 -0.14 16.92
N MET A 160 19.04 0.82 17.28
CA MET A 160 19.32 1.70 18.44
C MET A 160 19.21 1.01 19.80
N LYS A 161 18.55 -0.15 19.89
CA LYS A 161 18.51 -0.95 21.13
C LYS A 161 19.75 -1.82 21.30
N GLU A 162 20.35 -2.28 20.20
CA GLU A 162 21.57 -3.11 20.24
C GLU A 162 22.84 -2.30 20.56
N GLU A 163 22.90 -1.01 20.20
CA GLU A 163 24.03 -0.12 20.55
C GLU A 163 24.06 0.32 22.03
N LYS A 164 23.06 -0.08 22.84
CA LYS A 164 22.97 0.25 24.27
C LYS A 164 23.36 -0.90 25.21
N PHE A 165 23.95 -1.97 24.68
CA PHE A 165 24.48 -3.09 25.47
C PHE A 165 26.01 -3.16 25.38
#